data_AF-M1ZQ00-F1
#
_entry.id   AF-M1ZQ00-F1
#
_cell.length_a   1.000
_cell.length_b   1.000
_cell.length_c   1.000
_cell.angle_alpha   90.00
_cell.angle_beta   90.00
_cell.angle_gamma   90.00
#
_symmetry.space_group_name_H-M   'P 1'
#
loop_
_entity.id
_entity.type
_entity.pdbx_description
1 polymer ?
#
loop_
_entity_poly.entity_id
_entity_poly.type
_entity_poly.pdbx_seq_one_letter_code
_entity_poly.pdbx_strand_id
1 'polypeptide(L)'
;MDKFIENIKTAKDIKNSIYYKLRHEFLYHSNKIEGSTFTTESLALLLDKNVVEGKHTLDDVQETVNSSYVFDYIIDTIDEKVDMRYIKYLHSMLK
;
A
#
# COMPACT_ATOMS: atom_id res chain seq x y z
N MET A 1 3.60 7.10 -21.95
CA MET A 1 3.84 6.67 -20.55
C MET A 1 5.33 6.46 -20.40
N ASP A 2 5.93 6.93 -19.30
CA ASP A 2 7.35 6.73 -19.00
C ASP A 2 7.65 5.22 -18.91
N LYS A 3 8.73 4.76 -19.55
CA LYS A 3 9.13 3.34 -19.57
C LYS A 3 9.36 2.78 -18.16
N PHE A 4 9.79 3.63 -17.22
CA PHE A 4 9.93 3.25 -15.83
C PHE A 4 8.58 2.88 -15.20
N ILE A 5 7.54 3.68 -15.44
CA ILE A 5 6.19 3.44 -14.91
C ILE A 5 5.58 2.16 -15.48
N GLU A 6 5.76 1.91 -16.77
CA GLU A 6 5.31 0.67 -17.40
C GLU A 6 5.95 -0.58 -16.77
N ASN A 7 7.25 -0.51 -16.47
CA ASN A 7 7.96 -1.59 -15.79
C ASN A 7 7.43 -1.83 -14.37
N ILE A 8 7.13 -0.76 -13.62
CA ILE A 8 6.55 -0.86 -12.27
C ILE A 8 5.16 -1.52 -12.31
N LYS A 9 4.32 -1.14 -13.27
CA LYS A 9 2.99 -1.74 -13.46
C LYS A 9 3.08 -3.22 -13.82
N THR A 10 3.97 -3.58 -14.75
CA THR A 10 4.20 -4.97 -15.15
C THR A 10 4.73 -5.83 -14.00
N ALA A 11 5.53 -5.24 -13.11
CA ALA A 11 6.10 -5.93 -11.95
C ALA A 11 5.06 -6.28 -10.87
N LYS A 12 3.86 -5.68 -10.87
CA LYS A 12 2.80 -5.88 -9.87
C LYS A 12 2.39 -7.36 -9.74
N ASP A 13 2.31 -8.07 -10.86
CA ASP A 13 1.89 -9.47 -10.92
C ASP A 13 3.04 -10.48 -10.72
N ILE A 14 4.28 -9.99 -10.56
CA ILE A 14 5.47 -10.82 -10.41
C ILE A 14 5.83 -10.91 -8.93
N LYS A 15 5.73 -12.10 -8.34
CA LYS A 15 6.16 -12.35 -6.96
C LYS A 15 7.62 -11.95 -6.76
N ASN A 16 7.93 -11.34 -5.62
CA ASN A 16 9.27 -10.86 -5.25
C ASN A 16 9.87 -9.82 -6.22
N SER A 17 9.04 -9.13 -7.01
CA SER A 17 9.50 -8.05 -7.88
C SER A 17 9.88 -6.80 -7.08
N ILE A 18 10.45 -5.82 -7.79
CA ILE A 18 10.71 -4.49 -7.23
C ILE A 18 9.45 -3.83 -6.69
N TYR A 19 8.28 -4.13 -7.27
CA TYR A 19 6.99 -3.63 -6.81
C TYR A 19 6.67 -4.13 -5.40
N TYR A 20 6.83 -5.43 -5.14
CA TYR A 20 6.59 -6.01 -3.80
C TYR A 20 7.47 -5.36 -2.74
N LYS A 21 8.76 -5.19 -3.04
CA LYS A 21 9.69 -4.52 -2.12
C LYS A 21 9.29 -3.07 -1.88
N LEU A 22 8.97 -2.32 -2.94
CA LEU A 22 8.56 -0.92 -2.84
C LEU A 22 7.27 -0.78 -2.01
N ARG A 23 6.26 -1.60 -2.30
CA ARG A 23 4.97 -1.61 -1.61
C ARG A 23 5.14 -1.91 -0.12
N HIS A 24 5.89 -2.97 0.22
CA HIS A 24 6.14 -3.35 1.61
C HIS A 24 6.87 -2.25 2.39
N GLU A 25 8.00 -1.75 1.87
CA GLU A 25 8.81 -0.73 2.54
C GLU A 25 8.05 0.59 2.69
N PHE A 26 7.31 1.01 1.65
CA PHE A 26 6.53 2.24 1.69
C PHE A 26 5.41 2.15 2.73
N LEU A 27 4.60 1.10 2.69
CA LEU A 27 3.48 0.92 3.62
C LEU A 27 3.98 0.77 5.06
N TYR A 28 5.05 0.02 5.29
CA TYR A 28 5.65 -0.12 6.61
C TYR A 28 6.02 1.26 7.18
N HIS A 29 6.84 2.03 6.46
CA HIS A 29 7.32 3.31 6.99
C HIS A 29 6.21 4.35 7.11
N SER A 30 5.32 4.45 6.11
CA SER A 30 4.21 5.41 6.13
C SER A 30 3.25 5.13 7.28
N ASN A 31 2.78 3.89 7.41
CA ASN A 31 1.83 3.53 8.46
C ASN A 31 2.49 3.61 9.84
N LYS A 32 3.80 3.30 9.96
CA LYS A 32 4.54 3.42 11.21
C LYS A 32 4.62 4.85 11.71
N ILE A 33 4.82 5.82 10.80
CA ILE A 33 4.81 7.25 11.11
C ILE A 33 3.45 7.68 11.67
N GLU A 34 2.36 7.10 11.17
CA GLU A 34 0.99 7.36 11.65
C GLU A 34 0.62 6.59 12.93
N GLY A 35 1.49 5.71 13.42
CA GLY A 35 1.34 5.01 14.69
C GLY A 35 0.95 3.54 14.59
N SER A 36 0.96 2.96 13.39
CA SER A 36 0.70 1.53 13.19
C SER A 36 1.65 0.65 14.01
N THR A 37 1.11 -0.42 14.60
CA THR A 37 1.90 -1.35 15.41
C THR A 37 2.42 -2.54 14.63
N PHE A 38 2.10 -2.67 13.33
CA PHE A 38 2.68 -3.69 12.47
C PHE A 38 4.22 -3.61 12.46
N THR A 39 4.84 -4.78 12.59
CA THR A 39 6.27 -5.01 12.31
C THR A 39 6.45 -5.26 10.82
N THR A 40 7.69 -5.24 10.36
CA THR A 40 8.04 -5.61 8.98
C THR A 40 7.54 -7.02 8.62
N GLU A 41 7.66 -7.98 9.55
CA GLU A 41 7.29 -9.38 9.36
C GLU A 41 5.78 -9.58 9.35
N SER A 42 5.07 -8.99 10.31
CA SER A 42 3.60 -9.07 10.40
C SER A 42 2.92 -8.36 9.23
N LEU A 43 3.50 -7.25 8.75
CA LEU A 43 3.02 -6.61 7.52
C LEU A 43 3.22 -7.52 6.30
N ALA A 44 4.36 -8.20 6.17
CA ALA A 44 4.57 -9.14 5.07
C ALA A 44 3.55 -10.29 5.12
N LEU A 45 3.25 -10.84 6.31
CA LEU A 45 2.20 -11.85 6.49
C LEU A 45 0.81 -11.33 6.07
N LEU A 46 0.50 -10.08 6.42
CA LEU A 46 -0.76 -9.45 6.01
C LEU A 46 -0.83 -9.33 4.48
N LEU A 47 0.19 -8.73 3.86
CA LEU A 47 0.19 -8.42 2.43
C LEU A 47 0.24 -9.67 1.54
N ASP A 48 0.99 -10.69 1.94
CA ASP A 48 1.23 -11.87 1.11
C ASP A 48 0.24 -13.01 1.38
N LYS A 49 -0.32 -13.09 2.59
CA LYS A 49 -1.11 -14.24 3.04
C LYS A 49 -2.46 -13.86 3.66
N ASN A 50 -2.79 -12.58 3.78
CA ASN A 50 -3.98 -12.09 4.49
C ASN A 50 -4.05 -12.62 5.93
N VAL A 51 -2.89 -12.73 6.60
CA VAL A 51 -2.79 -13.17 8.00
C VAL A 51 -2.40 -11.99 8.86
N VAL A 52 -3.21 -11.71 9.90
CA VAL A 52 -2.89 -10.73 10.93
C VAL A 52 -2.14 -11.42 12.07
N GLU A 53 -0.95 -10.94 12.40
CA GLU A 53 -0.13 -11.43 13.51
C GLU A 53 0.34 -10.25 14.37
N GLY A 54 0.26 -10.39 15.69
CA GLY A 54 0.65 -9.35 16.64
C GLY A 54 -0.55 -8.73 17.35
N LYS A 55 -0.30 -7.63 18.08
CA LYS A 55 -1.33 -6.89 18.83
C LYS A 55 -1.59 -5.54 18.16
N HIS A 56 -2.78 -5.41 17.62
CA HIS A 56 -3.26 -4.24 16.87
C HIS A 56 -4.64 -3.84 17.38
N THR A 57 -5.00 -2.57 17.20
CA THR A 57 -6.41 -2.17 17.28
C THR A 57 -7.11 -2.61 15.99
N LEU A 58 -8.46 -2.68 16.01
CA LEU A 58 -9.21 -2.96 14.78
C LEU A 58 -8.98 -1.88 13.71
N ASP A 59 -8.87 -0.61 14.13
CA ASP A 59 -8.59 0.51 13.24
C ASP A 59 -7.21 0.37 12.58
N ASP A 60 -6.17 -0.02 13.32
CA ASP A 60 -4.83 -0.23 12.76
C ASP A 60 -4.83 -1.36 11.71
N VAL A 61 -5.57 -2.45 11.97
CA VAL A 61 -5.75 -3.53 10.98
C VAL A 61 -6.45 -3.00 9.74
N GLN A 62 -7.57 -2.30 9.91
CA GLN A 62 -8.38 -1.81 8.79
C GLN A 62 -7.63 -0.76 7.96
N GLU A 63 -6.98 0.21 8.60
CA GLU A 63 -6.20 1.25 7.92
C GLU A 63 -4.96 0.66 7.22
N THR A 64 -4.31 -0.35 7.80
CA THR A 64 -3.19 -1.04 7.15
C THR A 64 -3.66 -1.81 5.91
N VAL A 65 -4.81 -2.48 5.98
CA VAL A 65 -5.43 -3.13 4.80
C VAL A 65 -5.81 -2.08 3.74
N ASN A 66 -6.47 -1.00 4.15
CA ASN A 66 -6.92 0.08 3.27
C ASN A 66 -5.74 0.77 2.56
N SER A 67 -4.67 1.10 3.30
CA SER A 67 -3.46 1.73 2.73
C SER A 67 -2.84 0.87 1.64
N SER A 68 -2.94 -0.45 1.73
CA SER A 68 -2.49 -1.37 0.69
C SER A 68 -3.29 -1.23 -0.61
N TYR A 69 -4.61 -1.02 -0.53
CA TYR A 69 -5.45 -0.76 -1.69
C TYR A 69 -5.26 0.65 -2.25
N VAL A 70 -5.06 1.64 -1.37
CA VAL A 70 -4.73 3.02 -1.76
C VAL A 70 -3.42 3.05 -2.56
N PHE A 71 -2.39 2.32 -2.10
CA PHE A 71 -1.12 2.21 -2.81
C PHE A 71 -1.30 1.61 -4.20
N ASP A 72 -2.03 0.50 -4.31
CA ASP A 72 -2.29 -0.16 -5.59
C ASP A 72 -3.04 0.78 -6.55
N TYR A 73 -4.04 1.51 -6.05
CA TYR A 73 -4.80 2.49 -6.83
C TYR A 73 -3.90 3.62 -7.35
N ILE A 74 -3.04 4.20 -6.50
CA ILE A 74 -2.11 5.26 -6.91
C ILE A 74 -1.20 4.79 -8.05
N ILE A 75 -0.73 3.54 -8.00
CA ILE A 75 0.12 2.99 -9.07
C ILE A 75 -0.68 2.83 -10.36
N ASP A 76 -1.91 2.34 -10.26
CA ASP A 76 -2.78 2.13 -11.42
C ASP A 76 -3.12 3.47 -12.11
N THR A 77 -3.34 4.53 -11.32
CA THR A 77 -3.75 5.87 -11.77
C THR A 77 -2.61 6.91 -11.79
N ILE A 78 -1.35 6.48 -11.81
CA ILE A 78 -0.18 7.38 -11.68
C ILE A 78 -0.06 8.48 -12.75
N ASP A 79 -0.66 8.28 -13.92
CA ASP A 79 -0.69 9.27 -15.02
C ASP A 79 -1.92 10.20 -14.94
N GLU A 80 -2.82 9.97 -13.98
CA GLU A 80 -3.98 10.83 -13.78
C GLU A 80 -3.61 12.14 -13.08
N LYS A 81 -4.41 13.18 -13.34
CA LYS A 81 -4.20 14.49 -12.72
C LYS A 81 -4.56 14.44 -11.24
N VAL A 82 -3.62 14.85 -10.38
CA VAL A 82 -3.86 15.04 -8.95
C VAL A 82 -4.73 16.29 -8.75
N ASP A 83 -6.05 16.09 -8.66
CA ASP A 83 -7.03 17.13 -8.34
C ASP A 83 -7.69 16.88 -6.97
N MET A 84 -8.54 17.81 -6.53
CA MET A 84 -9.23 17.71 -5.23
C MET A 84 -10.14 16.47 -5.12
N ARG A 85 -10.73 16.01 -6.23
CA ARG A 85 -11.58 14.82 -6.22
C ARG A 85 -10.71 13.57 -6.01
N TYR A 86 -9.57 13.51 -6.69
CA TYR A 86 -8.60 12.44 -6.53
C TYR A 86 -8.12 12.31 -5.08
N ILE A 87 -7.68 13.42 -4.46
CA ILE A 87 -7.22 13.42 -3.07
C ILE A 87 -8.34 12.98 -2.10
N LYS A 88 -9.56 13.50 -2.28
CA LYS A 88 -10.71 13.09 -1.45
C LYS A 88 -11.06 11.62 -1.62
N TYR A 89 -10.91 11.09 -2.84
CA TYR A 89 -11.14 9.67 -3.11
C TYR A 89 -10.10 8.80 -2.40
N LEU A 90 -8.80 9.14 -2.50
CA LEU A 90 -7.74 8.45 -1.74
C LEU A 90 -8.02 8.47 -0.24
N HIS A 91 -8.45 9.60 0.31
CA HIS A 91 -8.82 9.70 1.72
C HIS A 91 -9.96 8.75 2.09
N SER A 92 -11.04 8.74 1.30
CA SER A 92 -12.19 7.84 1.53
C SER A 92 -11.88 6.35 1.37
N MET A 93 -10.84 6.02 0.60
CA MET A 93 -10.33 4.65 0.51
C MET A 93 -9.54 4.27 1.76
N LEU A 94 -8.84 5.23 2.36
CA LEU A 94 -8.02 5.02 3.55
C LEU A 94 -8.87 4.95 4.83
N LYS A 95 -9.79 5.89 5.02
CA LYS A 95 -10.59 6.09 6.24
C LYS A 95 -12.03 6.51 5.93
#